data_AF-F8MKN1-F1
#
_entry.id   AF-F8MKN1-F1
#
_cell.length_a   1.000
_cell.length_b   1.000
_cell.length_c   1.000
_cell.angle_alpha   90.00
_cell.angle_beta   90.00
_cell.angle_gamma   90.00
#
_symmetry.space_group_name_H-M   'P 1'
#
loop_
_entity.id
_entity.type
_entity.pdbx_description
1 polymer ?
#
loop_
_entity_poly.entity_id
_entity_poly.type
_entity_poly.pdbx_seq_one_letter_code
_entity_poly.pdbx_strand_id
1 'polypeptide(L)'
;MNNDELIKYASDAASRGDDLFALLTSESIPIDATSTEADLRRAFRRKALTAHPDKAGDAYDPLLYERLERARDVLIHAEARAAYDNGMRAILQKKATLDAMSARRRKLVEELHQREEAAKRQKVDEEKGKQAVAAEVEAMARKGRAKLEERRRLMREAEERERAAEAAEAAEKERQKKKEEDVKMGGTGAGSEQPPTADGVNVNGGGDDYDSKIAELERKLEEKRQRKAEKERKKADKKAGSGKDKDKDKDNQDKPPSTSNTTREEESKADENKAAQPPPPQPAPAPTKEPAAPATGEPAKPTAAGGGGFAATMARLKAAQAKRDEEWRKREEAEAAVAQAQSS
;
A
#
# COMPACT_ATOMS: atom_id res chain seq x y z
N MET A 1 61.21 -15.21 18.98
CA MET A 1 59.99 -16.04 19.15
C MET A 1 60.01 -17.13 18.09
N ASN A 2 59.39 -18.26 18.38
CA ASN A 2 59.13 -19.31 17.40
C ASN A 2 58.00 -18.89 16.44
N ASN A 3 57.90 -19.52 15.27
CA ASN A 3 56.87 -19.15 14.27
C ASN A 3 55.45 -19.33 14.82
N ASP A 4 55.19 -20.40 15.57
CA ASP A 4 53.90 -20.68 16.21
C ASP A 4 53.52 -19.62 17.26
N GLU A 5 54.51 -19.09 17.99
CA GLU A 5 54.32 -17.98 18.95
C GLU A 5 53.93 -16.69 18.24
N LEU A 6 54.54 -16.42 17.07
CA LEU A 6 54.24 -15.26 16.23
C LEU A 6 52.86 -15.37 15.60
N ILE A 7 52.49 -16.53 15.07
CA ILE A 7 51.14 -16.82 14.53
C ILE A 7 50.08 -16.69 15.63
N LYS A 8 50.36 -17.20 16.83
CA LYS A 8 49.47 -17.03 17.99
C LYS A 8 49.33 -15.54 18.36
N TYR A 9 50.44 -14.83 18.58
CA TYR A 9 50.41 -13.41 18.95
C TYR A 9 49.75 -12.54 17.88
N ALA A 10 49.91 -12.86 16.59
CA ALA A 10 49.20 -12.24 15.48
C ALA A 10 47.68 -12.42 15.58
N SER A 11 47.21 -13.64 15.87
CA SER A 11 45.79 -13.92 16.08
C SER A 11 45.22 -13.27 17.35
N ASP A 12 46.02 -13.19 18.41
CA ASP A 12 45.66 -12.49 19.66
C ASP A 12 45.62 -10.97 19.44
N ALA A 13 46.55 -10.39 18.67
CA ALA A 13 46.59 -8.97 18.33
C ALA A 13 45.39 -8.55 17.48
N ALA A 14 45.06 -9.34 16.45
CA ALA A 14 43.82 -9.16 15.70
C ALA A 14 42.59 -9.22 16.63
N SER A 15 42.53 -10.21 17.53
CA SER A 15 41.42 -10.38 18.48
C SER A 15 41.29 -9.25 19.51
N ARG A 16 42.39 -8.56 19.87
CA ARG A 16 42.38 -7.34 20.69
C ARG A 16 41.99 -6.08 19.91
N GLY A 17 42.13 -6.09 18.58
CA GLY A 17 41.99 -4.90 17.74
C GLY A 17 43.25 -4.02 17.71
N ASP A 18 44.42 -4.58 18.04
CA ASP A 18 45.69 -3.85 17.97
C ASP A 18 46.09 -3.64 16.49
N ASP A 19 46.13 -2.39 16.02
CA ASP A 19 46.63 -2.10 14.67
C ASP A 19 48.17 -2.07 14.64
N LEU A 20 48.76 -3.19 14.21
CA LEU A 20 50.21 -3.37 14.10
C LEU A 20 50.86 -2.45 13.04
N PHE A 21 50.12 -2.05 11.99
CA PHE A 21 50.63 -1.13 10.96
C PHE A 21 50.65 0.32 11.49
N ALA A 22 49.61 0.73 12.22
CA ALA A 22 49.59 2.04 12.90
C ALA A 22 50.64 2.17 14.01
N LEU A 23 50.94 1.08 14.74
CA LEU A 23 52.01 1.07 15.74
C LEU A 23 53.39 1.35 15.13
N LEU A 24 53.72 0.73 13.99
CA LEU A 24 54.99 0.97 13.29
C LEU A 24 55.03 2.29 12.49
N THR A 25 53.87 2.82 12.10
CA THR A 25 53.78 4.08 11.34
C THR A 25 54.48 5.23 12.07
N SER A 26 55.20 6.06 11.30
CA SER A 26 55.89 7.25 11.79
C SER A 26 55.63 8.43 10.86
N GLU A 27 55.75 9.65 11.38
CA GLU A 27 55.62 10.88 10.59
C GLU A 27 56.54 10.92 9.34
N SER A 28 57.69 10.24 9.42
CA SER A 28 58.65 10.11 8.31
C SER A 28 58.37 8.96 7.33
N ILE A 29 57.56 7.97 7.73
CA ILE A 29 57.28 6.74 6.96
C ILE A 29 55.85 6.28 7.29
N PRO A 30 54.85 6.57 6.43
CA PRO A 30 53.54 5.93 6.52
C PRO A 30 53.68 4.45 6.17
N ILE A 31 53.00 3.59 6.95
CA ILE A 31 52.97 2.14 6.73
C ILE A 31 51.50 1.70 6.58
N ASP A 32 51.27 0.84 5.61
CA ASP A 32 49.96 0.31 5.21
C ASP A 32 50.07 -1.19 4.84
N ALA A 33 48.94 -1.86 4.63
CA ALA A 33 48.87 -3.25 4.19
C ALA A 33 49.64 -3.52 2.86
N THR A 34 49.91 -2.49 2.06
CA THR A 34 50.72 -2.55 0.83
C THR A 34 52.23 -2.38 1.04
N SER A 35 52.70 -2.03 2.23
CA SER A 35 54.13 -1.74 2.49
C SER A 35 55.03 -2.98 2.43
N THR A 36 56.25 -2.78 1.90
CA THR A 36 57.25 -3.84 1.75
C THR A 36 57.92 -4.19 3.09
N GLU A 37 58.52 -5.39 3.18
CA GLU A 37 59.36 -5.77 4.33
C GLU A 37 60.52 -4.79 4.58
N ALA A 38 61.10 -4.20 3.53
CA ALA A 38 62.21 -3.26 3.66
C ALA A 38 61.75 -1.97 4.36
N ASP A 39 60.53 -1.50 4.04
CA ASP A 39 59.92 -0.32 4.65
C ASP A 39 59.44 -0.60 6.07
N LEU A 40 58.84 -1.78 6.32
CA LEU A 40 58.50 -2.23 7.68
C LEU A 40 59.73 -2.28 8.60
N ARG A 41 60.82 -2.87 8.13
CA ARG A 41 62.12 -2.90 8.83
C ARG A 41 62.69 -1.48 9.03
N ARG A 42 62.47 -0.55 8.09
CA ARG A 42 62.93 0.86 8.17
C ARG A 42 62.09 1.67 9.17
N ALA A 43 60.76 1.53 9.14
CA ALA A 43 59.82 2.16 10.05
C ALA A 43 60.04 1.69 11.49
N PHE A 44 60.18 0.37 11.72
CA PHE A 44 60.58 -0.17 13.00
C PHE A 44 61.87 0.49 13.51
N ARG A 45 62.95 0.55 12.71
CA ARG A 45 64.21 1.20 13.16
C ARG A 45 64.01 2.67 13.55
N ARG A 46 63.16 3.43 12.85
CA ARG A 46 62.85 4.82 13.22
C ARG A 46 62.06 4.91 14.54
N LYS A 47 61.02 4.10 14.69
CA LYS A 47 60.12 4.07 15.87
C LYS A 47 60.83 3.52 17.12
N ALA A 48 61.62 2.45 16.96
CA ALA A 48 62.46 1.88 18.01
C ALA A 48 63.50 2.88 18.50
N LEU A 49 64.18 3.63 17.61
CA LEU A 49 65.11 4.69 18.02
C LEU A 49 64.45 5.79 18.88
N THR A 50 63.14 6.03 18.76
CA THR A 50 62.41 6.97 19.64
C THR A 50 61.88 6.33 20.93
N ALA A 51 61.76 5.00 20.98
CA ALA A 51 61.23 4.24 22.12
C ALA A 51 62.31 3.44 22.89
N HIS A 52 63.58 3.55 22.51
CA HIS A 52 64.72 2.88 23.15
C HIS A 52 65.12 3.63 24.44
N PRO A 53 65.46 2.94 25.55
CA PRO A 53 65.68 3.58 26.86
C PRO A 53 66.75 4.67 26.84
N ASP A 54 67.85 4.45 26.10
CA ASP A 54 68.94 5.42 25.90
C ASP A 54 68.50 6.78 25.35
N LYS A 55 67.39 6.82 24.59
CA LYS A 55 66.90 8.04 23.93
C LYS A 55 65.55 8.54 24.45
N ALA A 56 64.75 7.65 25.04
CA ALA A 56 63.47 8.01 25.65
C ALA A 56 63.63 8.54 27.09
N GLY A 57 64.68 8.12 27.81
CA GLY A 57 64.92 8.53 29.20
C GLY A 57 63.71 8.23 30.09
N ASP A 58 63.24 9.23 30.84
CA ASP A 58 62.07 9.12 31.73
C ASP A 58 60.75 8.81 31.00
N ALA A 59 60.68 8.98 29.67
CA ALA A 59 59.52 8.65 28.84
C ALA A 59 59.58 7.21 28.27
N TYR A 60 60.49 6.36 28.74
CA TYR A 60 60.62 4.97 28.29
C TYR A 60 59.49 4.07 28.82
N ASP A 61 58.67 3.52 27.92
CA ASP A 61 57.75 2.42 28.21
C ASP A 61 58.30 1.10 27.63
N PRO A 62 58.73 0.13 28.47
CA PRO A 62 59.20 -1.17 28.01
C PRO A 62 58.10 -2.02 27.35
N LEU A 63 56.82 -1.82 27.72
CA LEU A 63 55.69 -2.55 27.12
C LEU A 63 55.41 -2.02 25.71
N LEU A 64 55.54 -0.71 25.47
CA LEU A 64 55.50 -0.14 24.12
C LEU A 64 56.66 -0.64 23.27
N TYR A 65 57.89 -0.64 23.80
CA TYR A 65 59.06 -1.14 23.06
C TYR A 65 58.89 -2.62 22.69
N GLU A 66 58.47 -3.48 23.62
CA GLU A 66 58.20 -4.89 23.34
C GLU A 66 57.09 -5.07 22.29
N ARG A 67 56.00 -4.29 22.36
CA ARG A 67 54.93 -4.31 21.34
C ARG A 67 55.44 -3.93 19.96
N LEU A 68 56.37 -2.96 19.85
CA LEU A 68 56.99 -2.58 18.57
C LEU A 68 57.85 -3.71 18.00
N GLU A 69 58.59 -4.45 18.82
CA GLU A 69 59.37 -5.62 18.38
C GLU A 69 58.47 -6.77 17.92
N ARG A 70 57.44 -7.10 18.70
CA ARG A 70 56.46 -8.14 18.32
C ARG A 70 55.68 -7.77 17.06
N ALA A 71 55.29 -6.48 16.90
CA ALA A 71 54.62 -5.98 15.70
C ALA A 71 55.52 -6.07 14.45
N ARG A 72 56.81 -5.71 14.58
CA ARG A 72 57.82 -5.88 13.53
C ARG A 72 57.89 -7.33 13.06
N ASP A 73 58.01 -8.28 13.99
CA ASP A 73 58.22 -9.68 13.63
C ASP A 73 56.97 -10.30 12.99
N VAL A 74 55.76 -10.02 13.52
CA VAL A 74 54.51 -10.46 12.86
C VAL A 74 54.39 -9.93 11.43
N LEU A 75 54.74 -8.68 11.18
CA LEU A 75 54.55 -8.06 9.85
C LEU A 75 55.67 -8.38 8.84
N ILE A 76 56.82 -8.88 9.30
CA ILE A 76 57.88 -9.44 8.45
C ILE A 76 57.60 -10.91 8.11
N HIS A 77 57.15 -11.72 9.07
CA HIS A 77 56.90 -13.15 8.83
C HIS A 77 55.58 -13.37 8.10
N ALA A 78 55.66 -13.79 6.82
CA ALA A 78 54.50 -13.90 5.92
C ALA A 78 53.32 -14.73 6.49
N GLU A 79 53.58 -15.82 7.22
CA GLU A 79 52.54 -16.65 7.83
C GLU A 79 51.86 -15.96 9.01
N ALA A 80 52.62 -15.28 9.87
CA ALA A 80 52.09 -14.50 10.98
C ALA A 80 51.30 -13.27 10.48
N ARG A 81 51.80 -12.57 9.44
CA ARG A 81 51.07 -11.50 8.74
C ARG A 81 49.76 -12.01 8.16
N ALA A 82 49.78 -13.15 7.46
CA ALA A 82 48.56 -13.77 6.94
C ALA A 82 47.56 -14.15 8.06
N ALA A 83 48.03 -14.64 9.21
CA ALA A 83 47.18 -14.92 10.36
C ALA A 83 46.52 -13.64 10.95
N TYR A 84 47.29 -12.55 11.06
CA TYR A 84 46.79 -11.23 11.48
C TYR A 84 45.76 -10.67 10.48
N ASP A 85 46.09 -10.65 9.19
CA ASP A 85 45.22 -10.15 8.12
C ASP A 85 43.94 -11.00 7.98
N ASN A 86 44.01 -12.30 8.25
CA ASN A 86 42.84 -13.18 8.34
C ASN A 86 41.96 -12.82 9.55
N GLY A 87 42.56 -12.63 10.73
CA GLY A 87 41.85 -12.24 11.95
C GLY A 87 41.12 -10.90 11.80
N MET A 88 41.82 -9.86 11.32
CA MET A 88 41.23 -8.53 11.11
C MET A 88 40.11 -8.56 10.07
N ARG A 89 40.27 -9.29 8.95
CA ARG A 89 39.19 -9.46 7.96
C ARG A 89 37.99 -10.21 8.54
N ALA A 90 38.20 -11.24 9.35
CA ALA A 90 37.11 -11.97 10.01
C ALA A 90 36.34 -11.12 11.02
N ILE A 91 37.03 -10.24 11.75
CA ILE A 91 36.41 -9.28 12.69
C ILE A 91 35.61 -8.22 11.94
N LEU A 92 36.17 -7.64 10.88
CA LEU A 92 35.48 -6.66 10.04
C LEU A 92 34.22 -7.27 9.38
N GLN A 93 34.29 -8.51 8.90
CA GLN A 93 33.13 -9.25 8.38
C GLN A 93 32.08 -9.51 9.48
N LYS A 94 32.47 -9.96 10.67
CA LYS A 94 31.55 -10.14 11.82
C LYS A 94 30.86 -8.83 12.19
N LYS A 95 31.59 -7.72 12.25
CA LYS A 95 31.00 -6.39 12.50
C LYS A 95 29.99 -6.03 11.42
N ALA A 96 30.36 -6.15 10.14
CA ALA A 96 29.46 -5.85 9.02
C ALA A 96 28.20 -6.72 9.00
N THR A 97 28.26 -8.00 9.39
CA THR A 97 27.07 -8.85 9.47
C THR A 97 26.16 -8.47 10.64
N LEU A 98 26.73 -8.11 11.80
CA LEU A 98 25.96 -7.60 12.95
C LEU A 98 25.30 -6.24 12.63
N ASP A 99 26.02 -5.33 11.97
CA ASP A 99 25.49 -4.04 11.52
C ASP A 99 24.35 -4.23 10.50
N ALA A 100 24.51 -5.16 9.54
CA ALA A 100 23.46 -5.52 8.60
C ALA A 100 22.23 -6.15 9.29
N MET A 101 22.42 -7.00 10.30
CA MET A 101 21.32 -7.57 11.10
C MET A 101 20.61 -6.49 11.93
N SER A 102 21.34 -5.55 12.54
CA SER A 102 20.75 -4.45 13.32
C SER A 102 19.98 -3.46 12.43
N ALA A 103 20.46 -3.21 11.21
CA ALA A 103 19.78 -2.38 10.22
C ALA A 103 18.49 -3.07 9.70
N ARG A 104 18.54 -4.40 9.45
CA ARG A 104 17.33 -5.19 9.10
C ARG A 104 16.30 -5.19 10.23
N ARG A 105 16.73 -5.36 11.49
CA ARG A 105 15.83 -5.32 12.66
C ARG A 105 15.16 -3.94 12.80
N ARG A 106 15.93 -2.85 12.69
CA ARG A 106 15.41 -1.47 12.73
C ARG A 106 14.36 -1.22 11.64
N LYS A 107 14.67 -1.54 10.38
CA LYS A 107 13.72 -1.40 9.26
C LYS A 107 12.41 -2.17 9.48
N LEU A 108 12.47 -3.40 10.00
CA LEU A 108 11.26 -4.17 10.30
C LEU A 108 10.41 -3.54 11.42
N VAL A 109 11.04 -3.00 12.46
CA VAL A 109 10.34 -2.28 13.53
C VAL A 109 9.72 -0.98 13.01
N GLU A 110 10.46 -0.23 12.18
CA GLU A 110 9.99 0.99 11.53
C GLU A 110 8.80 0.71 10.59
N GLU A 111 8.86 -0.34 9.78
CA GLU A 111 7.78 -0.76 8.87
C GLU A 111 6.52 -1.21 9.65
N LEU A 112 6.70 -1.99 10.73
CA LEU A 112 5.60 -2.36 11.61
C LEU A 112 4.96 -1.13 12.27
N HIS A 113 5.76 -0.19 12.78
CA HIS A 113 5.26 1.04 13.39
C HIS A 113 4.50 1.91 12.38
N GLN A 114 5.03 2.09 11.17
CA GLN A 114 4.35 2.82 10.09
C GLN A 114 3.03 2.15 9.68
N ARG A 115 3.00 0.82 9.60
CA ARG A 115 1.78 0.06 9.29
C ARG A 115 0.75 0.14 10.40
N GLU A 116 1.16 0.08 11.66
CA GLU A 116 0.30 0.30 12.80
C GLU A 116 -0.26 1.73 12.84
N GLU A 117 0.57 2.74 12.61
CA GLU A 117 0.13 4.13 12.50
C GLU A 117 -0.86 4.32 11.36
N ALA A 118 -0.59 3.77 10.17
CA ALA A 118 -1.51 3.83 9.04
C ALA A 118 -2.87 3.19 9.39
N ALA A 119 -2.88 2.03 10.04
CA ALA A 119 -4.10 1.37 10.48
C ALA A 119 -4.84 2.14 11.60
N LYS A 120 -4.11 2.78 12.53
CA LYS A 120 -4.66 3.64 13.58
C LYS A 120 -5.31 4.90 12.97
N ARG A 121 -4.62 5.56 12.03
CA ARG A 121 -5.14 6.72 11.26
C ARG A 121 -6.39 6.33 10.46
N GLN A 122 -6.36 5.22 9.71
CA GLN A 122 -7.51 4.73 8.96
C GLN A 122 -8.74 4.48 9.84
N LYS A 123 -8.59 3.83 11.00
CA LYS A 123 -9.70 3.63 11.96
C LYS A 123 -10.27 4.95 12.47
N VAL A 124 -9.41 5.87 12.87
CA VAL A 124 -9.81 7.20 13.37
C VAL A 124 -10.53 8.02 12.29
N ASP A 125 -10.09 7.95 11.04
CA ASP A 125 -10.72 8.68 9.93
C ASP A 125 -12.01 8.00 9.45
N GLU A 126 -12.11 6.67 9.51
CA GLU A 126 -13.37 5.94 9.39
C GLU A 126 -14.39 6.33 10.48
N GLU A 127 -13.95 6.44 11.73
CA GLU A 127 -14.81 6.82 12.87
C GLU A 127 -15.30 8.27 12.73
N LYS A 128 -14.43 9.22 12.37
CA LYS A 128 -14.84 10.59 12.00
C LYS A 128 -15.84 10.59 10.83
N GLY A 129 -15.60 9.78 9.81
CA GLY A 129 -16.52 9.65 8.67
C GLY A 129 -17.91 9.14 9.08
N LYS A 130 -17.95 8.11 9.93
CA LYS A 130 -19.21 7.57 10.50
C LYS A 130 -19.93 8.62 11.36
N GLN A 131 -19.18 9.38 12.18
CA GLN A 131 -19.74 10.48 12.99
C GLN A 131 -20.29 11.63 12.13
N ALA A 132 -19.59 12.03 11.06
CA ALA A 132 -20.03 13.07 10.14
C ALA A 132 -21.34 12.69 9.42
N VAL A 133 -21.43 11.45 8.92
CA VAL A 133 -22.66 10.92 8.31
C VAL A 133 -23.80 10.83 9.33
N ALA A 134 -23.52 10.38 10.56
CA ALA A 134 -24.53 10.33 11.63
C ALA A 134 -25.08 11.73 11.96
N ALA A 135 -24.21 12.74 12.06
CA ALA A 135 -24.60 14.12 12.30
C ALA A 135 -25.42 14.73 11.13
N GLU A 136 -25.10 14.41 9.88
CA GLU A 136 -25.90 14.81 8.72
C GLU A 136 -27.30 14.16 8.74
N VAL A 137 -27.37 12.86 9.04
CA VAL A 137 -28.64 12.12 9.17
C VAL A 137 -29.48 12.68 10.31
N GLU A 138 -28.89 13.00 11.48
CA GLU A 138 -29.63 13.63 12.57
C GLU A 138 -30.12 15.03 12.19
N ALA A 139 -29.28 15.86 11.55
CA ALA A 139 -29.67 17.18 11.08
C ALA A 139 -30.81 17.11 10.05
N MET A 140 -30.81 16.12 9.17
CA MET A 140 -31.90 15.85 8.23
C MET A 140 -33.18 15.39 8.97
N ALA A 141 -33.06 14.48 9.94
CA ALA A 141 -34.17 14.01 10.76
C ALA A 141 -34.76 15.13 11.65
N ARG A 142 -33.95 16.07 12.14
CA ARG A 142 -34.39 17.26 12.88
C ARG A 142 -35.17 18.22 11.96
N LYS A 143 -34.67 18.50 10.75
CA LYS A 143 -35.38 19.29 9.73
C LYS A 143 -36.72 18.63 9.31
N GLY A 144 -36.73 17.30 9.16
CA GLY A 144 -37.94 16.53 8.87
C GLY A 144 -38.99 16.60 9.98
N ARG A 145 -38.57 16.40 11.24
CA ARG A 145 -39.44 16.53 12.42
C ARG A 145 -40.06 17.92 12.54
N ALA A 146 -39.25 18.97 12.46
CA ALA A 146 -39.73 20.36 12.52
C ALA A 146 -40.76 20.67 11.42
N LYS A 147 -40.53 20.21 10.17
CA LYS A 147 -41.50 20.42 9.08
C LYS A 147 -42.82 19.67 9.30
N LEU A 148 -42.80 18.49 9.92
CA LEU A 148 -44.01 17.74 10.26
C LEU A 148 -44.77 18.40 11.43
N GLU A 149 -44.04 18.95 12.40
CA GLU A 149 -44.59 19.68 13.55
C GLU A 149 -45.29 20.97 13.11
N GLU A 150 -44.66 21.79 12.26
CA GLU A 150 -45.32 22.98 11.68
C GLU A 150 -46.55 22.60 10.83
N ARG A 151 -46.50 21.51 10.04
CA ARG A 151 -47.69 21.03 9.32
C ARG A 151 -48.81 20.63 10.30
N ARG A 152 -48.48 19.98 11.42
CA ARG A 152 -49.46 19.59 12.45
C ARG A 152 -50.04 20.81 13.17
N ARG A 153 -49.24 21.85 13.41
CA ARG A 153 -49.67 23.13 13.97
C ARG A 153 -50.67 23.82 13.04
N LEU A 154 -50.32 23.98 11.76
CA LEU A 154 -51.20 24.57 10.75
C LEU A 154 -52.52 23.80 10.58
N MET A 155 -52.49 22.46 10.59
CA MET A 155 -53.70 21.65 10.56
C MET A 155 -54.61 21.91 11.77
N ARG A 156 -54.05 21.99 12.99
CA ARG A 156 -54.84 22.29 14.19
C ARG A 156 -55.41 23.71 14.14
N GLU A 157 -54.62 24.70 13.71
CA GLU A 157 -55.10 26.08 13.59
C GLU A 157 -56.22 26.21 12.54
N ALA A 158 -56.19 25.41 11.47
CA ALA A 158 -57.30 25.31 10.52
C ALA A 158 -58.55 24.68 11.16
N GLU A 159 -58.41 23.55 11.86
CA GLU A 159 -59.49 22.86 12.57
C GLU A 159 -60.15 23.76 13.66
N GLU A 160 -59.33 24.55 14.38
CA GLU A 160 -59.81 25.50 15.38
C GLU A 160 -60.56 26.69 14.75
N ARG A 161 -60.12 27.18 13.59
CA ARG A 161 -60.83 28.22 12.81
C ARG A 161 -62.12 27.69 12.19
N GLU A 162 -62.12 26.47 11.67
CA GLU A 162 -63.29 25.79 11.11
C GLU A 162 -64.37 25.60 12.18
N ARG A 163 -64.01 25.01 13.33
CA ARG A 163 -64.89 24.88 14.50
C ARG A 163 -65.42 26.22 15.03
N ALA A 164 -64.61 27.29 14.96
CA ALA A 164 -65.05 28.63 15.34
C ALA A 164 -66.03 29.23 14.32
N ALA A 165 -65.85 28.96 13.02
CA ALA A 165 -66.78 29.36 11.97
C ALA A 165 -68.11 28.59 12.06
N GLU A 166 -68.07 27.27 12.26
CA GLU A 166 -69.26 26.45 12.54
C GLU A 166 -70.05 26.99 13.75
N ALA A 167 -69.36 27.29 14.85
CA ALA A 167 -69.99 27.84 16.05
C ALA A 167 -70.61 29.23 15.82
N ALA A 168 -69.96 30.09 15.03
CA ALA A 168 -70.50 31.39 14.65
C ALA A 168 -71.72 31.27 13.72
N GLU A 169 -71.68 30.35 12.75
CA GLU A 169 -72.80 30.07 11.85
C GLU A 169 -73.99 29.45 12.59
N ALA A 170 -73.75 28.55 13.56
CA ALA A 170 -74.80 28.00 14.43
C ALA A 170 -75.44 29.10 15.29
N ALA A 171 -74.64 29.99 15.88
CA ALA A 171 -75.14 31.12 16.65
C ALA A 171 -75.90 32.14 15.78
N GLU A 172 -75.48 32.35 14.52
CA GLU A 172 -76.24 33.16 13.58
C GLU A 172 -77.57 32.49 13.21
N LYS A 173 -77.58 31.20 12.87
CA LYS A 173 -78.80 30.43 12.59
C LYS A 173 -79.78 30.45 13.76
N GLU A 174 -79.29 30.38 15.00
CA GLU A 174 -80.13 30.54 16.20
C GLU A 174 -80.70 31.97 16.32
N ARG A 175 -79.89 32.99 16.01
CA ARG A 175 -80.30 34.40 16.03
C ARG A 175 -81.24 34.77 14.88
N GLN A 176 -81.14 34.12 13.73
CA GLN A 176 -82.07 34.23 12.61
C GLN A 176 -83.42 33.60 12.98
N LYS A 177 -83.43 32.36 13.51
CA LYS A 177 -84.66 31.71 14.01
C LYS A 177 -85.41 32.57 15.03
N LYS A 178 -84.71 33.14 16.02
CA LYS A 178 -85.33 34.06 17.01
C LYS A 178 -85.97 35.28 16.37
N LYS A 179 -85.34 35.87 15.34
CA LYS A 179 -85.95 36.96 14.55
C LYS A 179 -87.17 36.51 13.75
N GLU A 180 -87.16 35.30 13.19
CA GLU A 180 -88.31 34.74 12.47
C GLU A 180 -89.49 34.45 13.43
N GLU A 181 -89.20 34.00 14.65
CA GLU A 181 -90.17 33.82 15.74
C GLU A 181 -90.74 35.19 16.22
N ASP A 182 -89.89 36.21 16.39
CA ASP A 182 -90.32 37.58 16.71
C ASP A 182 -91.20 38.18 15.60
N VAL A 183 -90.81 38.05 14.33
CA VAL A 183 -91.59 38.53 13.17
C VAL A 183 -92.93 37.82 13.06
N LYS A 184 -93.01 36.53 13.43
CA LYS A 184 -94.25 35.74 13.42
C LYS A 184 -95.29 36.21 14.44
N MET A 185 -94.91 37.04 15.41
CA MET A 185 -95.81 37.66 16.38
C MET A 185 -96.33 39.05 15.94
N GLY A 186 -95.98 39.54 14.74
CA GLY A 186 -96.22 40.92 14.31
C GLY A 186 -96.96 41.11 12.98
N GLY A 187 -98.30 41.00 13.00
CA GLY A 187 -99.17 41.63 12.00
C GLY A 187 -99.68 40.76 10.83
N THR A 188 -100.93 41.00 10.43
CA THR A 188 -101.65 40.24 9.39
C THR A 188 -101.63 40.93 8.02
N GLY A 189 -101.40 40.17 6.95
CA GLY A 189 -101.62 40.60 5.56
C GLY A 189 -101.54 39.40 4.61
N ALA A 190 -102.46 39.29 3.64
CA ALA A 190 -102.60 38.11 2.78
C ALA A 190 -102.26 38.41 1.31
N GLY A 191 -101.75 37.41 0.60
CA GLY A 191 -101.47 37.44 -0.84
C GLY A 191 -101.01 36.07 -1.34
N SER A 192 -101.46 35.66 -2.53
CA SER A 192 -101.20 34.34 -3.13
C SER A 192 -100.15 34.41 -4.23
N GLU A 193 -99.39 33.33 -4.43
CA GLU A 193 -99.33 32.54 -5.69
C GLU A 193 -98.34 31.36 -5.59
N GLN A 194 -98.25 30.54 -6.64
CA GLN A 194 -97.46 29.29 -6.69
C GLN A 194 -96.78 29.10 -8.07
N PRO A 195 -95.97 28.04 -8.26
CA PRO A 195 -94.54 28.12 -8.57
C PRO A 195 -94.21 28.36 -10.06
N PRO A 196 -92.91 28.48 -10.41
CA PRO A 196 -92.40 27.47 -11.35
C PRO A 196 -91.00 26.89 -11.06
N THR A 197 -90.84 25.64 -11.50
CA THR A 197 -89.65 24.90 -11.98
C THR A 197 -88.23 25.39 -11.69
N ALA A 198 -87.47 24.51 -11.02
CA ALA A 198 -86.16 23.97 -11.39
C ALA A 198 -85.14 24.85 -12.16
N ASP A 199 -83.96 25.00 -11.55
CA ASP A 199 -82.69 24.88 -12.28
C ASP A 199 -81.63 24.17 -11.39
N GLY A 200 -80.63 23.54 -11.99
CA GLY A 200 -79.72 22.62 -11.30
C GLY A 200 -78.37 23.23 -10.93
N VAL A 201 -77.98 23.17 -9.65
CA VAL A 201 -76.61 23.52 -9.20
C VAL A 201 -75.91 22.31 -8.60
N ASN A 202 -74.90 21.83 -9.32
CA ASN A 202 -74.00 20.76 -8.92
C ASN A 202 -73.05 21.24 -7.82
N VAL A 203 -73.14 20.69 -6.59
CA VAL A 203 -72.19 20.93 -5.50
C VAL A 203 -71.17 19.78 -5.42
N ASN A 204 -70.41 19.62 -6.51
CA ASN A 204 -69.13 18.91 -6.51
C ASN A 204 -68.03 19.98 -6.53
N GLY A 205 -67.18 20.00 -5.50
CA GLY A 205 -66.09 20.97 -5.39
C GLY A 205 -65.45 20.97 -4.01
N GLY A 206 -64.52 20.05 -3.77
CA GLY A 206 -63.75 20.05 -2.51
C GLY A 206 -62.79 18.89 -2.28
N GLY A 207 -63.02 17.72 -2.89
CA GLY A 207 -62.09 16.57 -2.81
C GLY A 207 -61.20 16.41 -4.04
N ASP A 208 -61.68 16.93 -5.16
CA ASP A 208 -61.26 16.66 -6.54
C ASP A 208 -59.78 17.03 -6.78
N ASP A 209 -59.33 18.14 -6.19
CA ASP A 209 -57.96 18.67 -6.31
C ASP A 209 -56.91 17.81 -5.57
N TYR A 210 -57.27 17.21 -4.44
CA TYR A 210 -56.34 16.42 -3.62
C TYR A 210 -56.11 15.03 -4.20
N ASP A 211 -57.18 14.32 -4.59
CA ASP A 211 -57.05 13.01 -5.21
C ASP A 211 -56.39 13.10 -6.59
N SER A 212 -56.66 14.15 -7.37
CA SER A 212 -55.92 14.46 -8.60
C SER A 212 -54.42 14.69 -8.34
N LYS A 213 -54.06 15.36 -7.22
CA LYS A 213 -52.66 15.52 -6.79
C LYS A 213 -52.00 14.20 -6.43
N ILE A 214 -52.72 13.34 -5.72
CA ILE A 214 -52.23 12.03 -5.29
C ILE A 214 -51.96 11.16 -6.51
N ALA A 215 -52.90 11.08 -7.45
CA ALA A 215 -52.73 10.37 -8.72
C ALA A 215 -51.54 10.91 -9.55
N GLU A 216 -51.32 12.23 -9.61
CA GLU A 216 -50.15 12.81 -10.28
C GLU A 216 -48.84 12.39 -9.60
N LEU A 217 -48.80 12.42 -8.26
CA LEU A 217 -47.62 12.03 -7.47
C LEU A 217 -47.30 10.55 -7.58
N GLU A 218 -48.30 9.68 -7.60
CA GLU A 218 -48.14 8.24 -7.80
C GLU A 218 -47.64 7.93 -9.21
N ARG A 219 -48.24 8.52 -10.26
CA ARG A 219 -47.74 8.39 -11.65
C ARG A 219 -46.28 8.83 -11.78
N LYS A 220 -45.90 9.91 -11.07
CA LYS A 220 -44.54 10.49 -11.05
C LYS A 220 -43.54 9.65 -10.23
N LEU A 221 -44.01 8.89 -9.26
CA LEU A 221 -43.23 7.85 -8.57
C LEU A 221 -43.02 6.62 -9.47
N GLU A 222 -44.06 6.18 -10.19
CA GLU A 222 -43.98 5.06 -11.11
C GLU A 222 -43.04 5.35 -12.29
N GLU A 223 -43.15 6.54 -12.91
CA GLU A 223 -42.22 7.00 -13.94
C GLU A 223 -40.77 7.00 -13.45
N LYS A 224 -40.52 7.46 -12.20
CA LYS A 224 -39.19 7.42 -11.57
C LYS A 224 -38.68 6.00 -11.38
N ARG A 225 -39.55 5.04 -10.99
CA ARG A 225 -39.20 3.62 -10.84
C ARG A 225 -38.88 3.00 -12.20
N GLN A 226 -39.73 3.19 -13.20
CA GLN A 226 -39.53 2.70 -14.56
C GLN A 226 -38.23 3.26 -15.18
N ARG A 227 -38.00 4.58 -15.10
CA ARG A 227 -36.78 5.23 -15.61
C ARG A 227 -35.51 4.85 -14.83
N LYS A 228 -35.62 4.34 -13.60
CA LYS A 228 -34.52 3.70 -12.87
C LYS A 228 -34.28 2.27 -13.39
N ALA A 229 -35.33 1.47 -13.53
CA ALA A 229 -35.25 0.10 -14.06
C ALA A 229 -34.71 0.05 -15.50
N GLU A 230 -35.12 0.98 -16.35
CA GLU A 230 -34.62 1.13 -17.73
C GLU A 230 -33.12 1.46 -17.76
N LYS A 231 -32.64 2.33 -16.86
CA LYS A 231 -31.22 2.64 -16.71
C LYS A 231 -30.40 1.46 -16.22
N GLU A 232 -30.92 0.66 -15.28
CA GLU A 232 -30.23 -0.56 -14.83
C GLU A 232 -30.26 -1.67 -15.90
N ARG A 233 -31.34 -1.81 -16.67
CA ARG A 233 -31.36 -2.68 -17.87
C ARG A 233 -30.30 -2.25 -18.88
N LYS A 234 -30.28 -0.98 -19.31
CA LYS A 234 -29.26 -0.47 -20.25
C LYS A 234 -27.81 -0.62 -19.75
N LYS A 235 -27.56 -0.63 -18.44
CA LYS A 235 -26.26 -1.00 -17.86
C LYS A 235 -25.99 -2.50 -17.96
N ALA A 236 -26.97 -3.35 -17.64
CA ALA A 236 -26.86 -4.80 -17.74
C ALA A 236 -26.62 -5.25 -19.20
N ASP A 237 -27.38 -4.70 -20.14
CA ASP A 237 -27.25 -4.96 -21.58
C ASP A 237 -25.87 -4.53 -22.09
N LYS A 238 -25.36 -3.35 -21.67
CA LYS A 238 -24.01 -2.90 -22.01
C LYS A 238 -22.91 -3.79 -21.39
N LYS A 239 -23.15 -4.35 -20.21
CA LYS A 239 -22.24 -5.30 -19.53
C LYS A 239 -22.27 -6.71 -20.17
N ALA A 240 -23.40 -7.11 -20.76
CA ALA A 240 -23.52 -8.35 -21.52
C ALA A 240 -22.93 -8.23 -22.93
N GLY A 241 -23.16 -7.09 -23.61
CA GLY A 241 -22.64 -6.82 -24.95
C GLY A 241 -21.12 -6.69 -25.01
N SER A 242 -20.47 -6.13 -23.98
CA SER A 242 -19.00 -5.96 -23.94
C SER A 242 -18.20 -7.26 -23.75
N GLY A 243 -18.83 -8.43 -23.90
CA GLY A 243 -18.21 -9.75 -23.69
C GLY A 243 -18.31 -10.71 -24.88
N LYS A 244 -18.72 -10.26 -26.07
CA LYS A 244 -19.07 -11.17 -27.19
C LYS A 244 -18.54 -10.78 -28.58
N ASP A 245 -17.48 -9.96 -28.66
CA ASP A 245 -16.82 -9.56 -29.93
C ASP A 245 -15.30 -9.81 -29.91
N LYS A 246 -14.89 -11.02 -29.53
CA LYS A 246 -13.58 -11.62 -29.86
C LYS A 246 -13.71 -13.13 -29.95
N ASP A 247 -13.86 -13.64 -31.17
CA ASP A 247 -13.33 -14.93 -31.67
C ASP A 247 -14.07 -15.31 -32.97
N LYS A 248 -13.49 -14.90 -34.12
CA LYS A 248 -13.70 -15.55 -35.41
C LYS A 248 -12.68 -15.08 -36.46
N ASP A 249 -12.48 -15.96 -37.41
CA ASP A 249 -11.67 -15.88 -38.63
C ASP A 249 -10.14 -15.79 -38.47
N LYS A 250 -9.33 -16.59 -39.18
CA LYS A 250 -9.47 -17.97 -39.73
C LYS A 250 -8.13 -18.39 -40.34
N ASP A 251 -7.92 -19.68 -40.52
CA ASP A 251 -6.79 -20.22 -41.26
C ASP A 251 -6.82 -19.88 -42.76
N ASN A 252 -5.64 -19.72 -43.37
CA ASN A 252 -5.31 -20.49 -44.58
C ASN A 252 -3.80 -20.73 -44.69
N GLN A 253 -3.40 -21.79 -45.39
CA GLN A 253 -2.02 -22.11 -45.73
C GLN A 253 -1.71 -21.69 -47.18
N ASP A 254 -0.44 -21.44 -47.52
CA ASP A 254 0.12 -21.80 -48.84
C ASP A 254 1.67 -21.74 -48.89
N LYS A 255 2.26 -22.57 -49.76
CA LYS A 255 3.69 -22.79 -50.08
C LYS A 255 3.72 -23.67 -51.36
N PRO A 256 4.82 -23.86 -52.15
CA PRO A 256 6.24 -23.45 -52.07
C PRO A 256 6.71 -22.83 -53.45
N PRO A 257 7.93 -22.99 -54.04
CA PRO A 257 9.22 -23.58 -53.60
C PRO A 257 10.54 -22.85 -54.00
N SER A 258 11.67 -23.49 -53.60
CA SER A 258 13.06 -23.32 -54.13
C SER A 258 13.85 -22.06 -53.67
N THR A 259 15.20 -22.03 -53.61
CA THR A 259 16.26 -22.90 -54.20
C THR A 259 17.46 -23.19 -53.25
N SER A 260 18.22 -24.27 -53.51
CA SER A 260 19.72 -24.48 -53.36
C SER A 260 20.52 -23.95 -52.15
N ASN A 261 21.55 -24.58 -51.55
CA ASN A 261 22.31 -25.86 -51.61
C ASN A 261 22.95 -26.05 -50.19
N THR A 262 23.35 -27.19 -49.62
CA THR A 262 23.97 -28.47 -50.06
C THR A 262 25.48 -28.45 -50.33
N THR A 263 26.27 -28.67 -49.26
CA THR A 263 27.53 -29.46 -49.09
C THR A 263 27.95 -29.22 -47.62
N ARG A 264 28.01 -30.17 -46.66
CA ARG A 264 28.55 -31.54 -46.60
C ARG A 264 30.06 -31.62 -46.87
N GLU A 265 30.81 -31.88 -45.80
CA GLU A 265 31.76 -33.00 -45.75
C GLU A 265 31.88 -33.51 -44.30
N GLU A 266 32.37 -34.73 -44.13
CA GLU A 266 32.41 -35.50 -42.88
C GLU A 266 33.82 -36.08 -42.65
N GLU A 267 34.04 -36.58 -41.43
CA GLU A 267 35.04 -37.56 -40.94
C GLU A 267 35.81 -37.03 -39.70
N SER A 268 35.78 -37.70 -38.54
CA SER A 268 36.37 -39.00 -38.15
C SER A 268 37.91 -38.91 -37.99
N LYS A 269 38.57 -39.53 -37.00
CA LYS A 269 38.14 -40.53 -36.00
C LYS A 269 39.20 -40.65 -34.87
N ALA A 270 38.77 -41.00 -33.64
CA ALA A 270 39.58 -41.67 -32.60
C ALA A 270 40.83 -40.91 -32.03
N ASP A 271 41.50 -41.31 -30.94
CA ASP A 271 41.23 -42.39 -29.96
C ASP A 271 41.82 -42.08 -28.55
N GLU A 272 41.42 -42.85 -27.53
CA GLU A 272 42.07 -43.18 -26.22
C GLU A 272 42.80 -42.07 -25.36
N ASN A 273 42.92 -42.10 -24.01
CA ASN A 273 42.67 -43.01 -22.87
C ASN A 273 42.53 -42.08 -21.59
N LYS A 274 42.44 -42.40 -20.27
CA LYS A 274 42.45 -43.60 -19.38
C LYS A 274 41.90 -43.25 -17.97
N ALA A 275 41.41 -44.25 -17.21
CA ALA A 275 41.09 -44.27 -15.75
C ALA A 275 39.99 -43.30 -15.23
N ALA A 276 38.97 -43.64 -14.39
CA ALA A 276 38.57 -44.78 -13.53
C ALA A 276 38.85 -44.67 -11.99
N GLN A 277 37.77 -44.42 -11.21
CA GLN A 277 37.32 -44.93 -9.87
C GLN A 277 38.34 -45.23 -8.72
N PRO A 278 38.03 -45.11 -7.39
CA PRO A 278 36.75 -45.50 -6.70
C PRO A 278 36.32 -44.63 -5.45
N PRO A 279 35.28 -45.01 -4.65
CA PRO A 279 34.78 -44.34 -3.41
C PRO A 279 34.99 -45.22 -2.13
N PRO A 280 34.25 -45.12 -0.98
CA PRO A 280 33.64 -44.03 -0.19
C PRO A 280 34.32 -43.90 1.23
N PRO A 281 33.72 -43.32 2.32
CA PRO A 281 32.85 -44.09 3.25
C PRO A 281 31.77 -43.30 4.07
N GLN A 282 31.04 -43.98 4.96
CA GLN A 282 30.17 -43.45 6.05
C GLN A 282 30.52 -44.11 7.41
N PRO A 283 30.02 -43.57 8.55
CA PRO A 283 29.47 -44.42 9.61
C PRO A 283 28.12 -43.92 10.21
N ALA A 284 27.39 -44.82 10.89
CA ALA A 284 26.06 -44.61 11.51
C ALA A 284 26.11 -44.80 13.07
N PRO A 285 25.02 -44.88 13.88
CA PRO A 285 23.83 -45.75 13.74
C PRO A 285 22.44 -45.11 14.09
N ALA A 286 21.37 -45.94 14.04
CA ALA A 286 19.94 -45.61 14.18
C ALA A 286 19.38 -45.91 15.62
N PRO A 287 18.08 -46.20 15.94
CA PRO A 287 16.83 -46.41 15.17
C PRO A 287 15.62 -45.55 15.71
N THR A 288 14.32 -45.65 15.36
CA THR A 288 13.42 -46.77 14.96
C THR A 288 12.14 -46.35 14.18
N LYS A 289 11.61 -47.29 13.36
CA LYS A 289 10.18 -47.60 13.08
C LYS A 289 9.24 -46.59 12.38
N GLU A 290 9.00 -46.89 11.11
CA GLU A 290 7.67 -46.89 10.43
C GLU A 290 6.64 -47.82 11.15
N PRO A 291 5.31 -47.77 10.88
CA PRO A 291 4.71 -47.68 9.52
C PRO A 291 3.37 -46.93 9.35
N ALA A 292 2.84 -47.04 8.12
CA ALA A 292 1.45 -46.89 7.66
C ALA A 292 0.96 -45.51 7.13
N ALA A 293 0.12 -45.62 6.11
CA ALA A 293 -0.64 -44.58 5.40
C ALA A 293 -2.05 -45.17 5.07
N PRO A 294 -3.02 -44.45 4.45
CA PRO A 294 -2.98 -43.06 3.96
C PRO A 294 -4.23 -42.19 4.30
N ALA A 295 -4.21 -40.96 3.76
CA ALA A 295 -5.36 -40.16 3.26
C ALA A 295 -6.13 -39.16 4.17
N THR A 296 -6.61 -38.11 3.49
CA THR A 296 -7.58 -37.04 3.87
C THR A 296 -7.12 -35.92 4.82
N GLY A 297 -7.56 -34.68 4.51
CA GLY A 297 -7.31 -33.45 5.30
C GLY A 297 -6.92 -32.24 4.44
N GLU A 298 -7.84 -31.32 4.17
CA GLU A 298 -7.57 -30.04 3.49
C GLU A 298 -6.91 -29.00 4.41
N PRO A 299 -6.42 -27.88 3.86
CA PRO A 299 -7.14 -26.64 4.18
C PRO A 299 -7.40 -25.68 3.00
N ALA A 300 -8.67 -25.28 2.90
CA ALA A 300 -9.18 -23.96 2.50
C ALA A 300 -8.45 -23.14 1.41
N LYS A 301 -9.02 -23.15 0.21
CA LYS A 301 -8.68 -22.30 -0.94
C LYS A 301 -9.32 -20.89 -0.82
N PRO A 302 -8.55 -19.78 -0.86
CA PRO A 302 -9.13 -18.45 -1.07
C PRO A 302 -9.54 -18.28 -2.53
N THR A 303 -10.80 -17.91 -2.78
CA THR A 303 -11.36 -17.76 -4.12
C THR A 303 -11.15 -16.35 -4.67
N ALA A 304 -10.22 -16.22 -5.63
CA ALA A 304 -10.06 -15.00 -6.45
C ALA A 304 -10.13 -15.36 -7.94
N ALA A 305 -11.20 -14.95 -8.62
CA ALA A 305 -11.33 -15.10 -10.06
C ALA A 305 -10.58 -13.96 -10.78
N GLY A 306 -9.70 -14.31 -11.73
CA GLY A 306 -8.90 -13.32 -12.45
C GLY A 306 -7.70 -13.95 -13.15
N GLY A 307 -7.94 -14.64 -14.27
CA GLY A 307 -6.90 -15.27 -15.10
C GLY A 307 -6.05 -14.23 -15.85
N GLY A 308 -5.16 -13.54 -15.12
CA GLY A 308 -4.23 -12.53 -15.64
C GLY A 308 -2.87 -12.69 -14.99
N GLY A 309 -2.27 -13.88 -15.15
CA GLY A 309 -1.10 -14.32 -14.39
C GLY A 309 0.12 -13.40 -14.49
N PHE A 310 0.94 -13.44 -13.43
CA PHE A 310 2.21 -12.74 -13.16
C PHE A 310 2.90 -11.99 -14.31
N ALA A 311 3.06 -12.61 -15.49
CA ALA A 311 3.59 -11.97 -16.70
C ALA A 311 2.89 -10.64 -17.07
N ALA A 312 1.56 -10.54 -16.91
CA ALA A 312 0.81 -9.31 -17.16
C ALA A 312 1.19 -8.19 -16.18
N THR A 313 1.36 -8.54 -14.90
CA THR A 313 1.84 -7.62 -13.86
C THR A 313 3.27 -7.17 -14.12
N MET A 314 4.15 -8.10 -14.52
CA MET A 314 5.55 -7.81 -14.85
C MET A 314 5.69 -6.95 -16.11
N ALA A 315 4.86 -7.16 -17.13
CA ALA A 315 4.80 -6.30 -18.32
C ALA A 315 4.38 -4.86 -17.95
N ARG A 316 3.36 -4.72 -17.09
CA ARG A 316 2.90 -3.42 -16.58
C ARG A 316 3.96 -2.72 -15.73
N LEU A 317 4.72 -3.48 -14.93
CA LEU A 317 5.82 -2.96 -14.13
C LEU A 317 6.99 -2.46 -15.00
N LYS A 318 7.41 -3.25 -15.99
CA LYS A 318 8.45 -2.85 -16.96
C LYS A 318 8.04 -1.61 -17.76
N ALA A 319 6.79 -1.53 -18.21
CA ALA A 319 6.26 -0.35 -18.90
C ALA A 319 6.21 0.90 -18.00
N ALA A 320 6.03 0.74 -16.69
CA ALA A 320 6.08 1.83 -15.72
C ALA A 320 7.52 2.29 -15.40
N GLN A 321 8.50 1.38 -15.48
CA GLN A 321 9.93 1.73 -15.39
C GLN A 321 10.37 2.49 -16.64
N ALA A 322 10.17 1.93 -17.84
CA ALA A 322 10.55 2.55 -19.10
C ALA A 322 10.01 4.00 -19.24
N LYS A 323 8.75 4.25 -18.86
CA LYS A 323 8.19 5.61 -18.84
C LYS A 323 8.87 6.57 -17.87
N ARG A 324 9.32 6.09 -16.70
CA ARG A 324 10.07 6.92 -15.74
C ARG A 324 11.46 7.25 -16.28
N ASP A 325 12.09 6.30 -16.96
CA ASP A 325 13.42 6.46 -17.55
C ASP A 325 13.36 7.38 -18.79
N GLU A 326 12.30 7.28 -19.60
CA GLU A 326 11.95 8.23 -20.66
C GLU A 326 11.67 9.65 -20.12
N GLU A 327 10.89 9.77 -19.04
CA GLU A 327 10.64 11.06 -18.38
C GLU A 327 11.90 11.66 -17.75
N TRP A 328 12.82 10.84 -17.24
CA TRP A 328 14.12 11.29 -16.74
C TRP A 328 14.99 11.81 -17.87
N ARG A 329 15.20 11.02 -18.93
CA ARG A 329 16.02 11.40 -20.08
C ARG A 329 15.49 12.66 -20.77
N LYS A 330 14.16 12.81 -20.84
CA LYS A 330 13.51 14.02 -21.39
C LYS A 330 13.67 15.25 -20.48
N ARG A 331 13.84 15.09 -19.16
CA ARG A 331 14.20 16.18 -18.25
C ARG A 331 15.66 16.58 -18.42
N GLU A 332 16.58 15.62 -18.51
CA GLU A 332 17.99 15.90 -18.82
C GLU A 332 18.15 16.61 -20.17
N GLU A 333 17.44 16.18 -21.22
CA GLU A 333 17.46 16.87 -22.52
C GLU A 333 16.87 18.29 -22.45
N ALA A 334 15.81 18.51 -21.66
CA ALA A 334 15.25 19.84 -21.45
C ALA A 334 16.16 20.74 -20.61
N GLU A 335 16.80 20.20 -19.57
CA GLU A 335 17.75 20.92 -18.70
C GLU A 335 19.03 21.28 -19.47
N ALA A 336 19.56 20.35 -20.29
CA ALA A 336 20.67 20.61 -21.20
C ALA A 336 20.34 21.67 -22.25
N ALA A 337 19.12 21.65 -22.82
CA ALA A 337 18.66 22.68 -23.76
C ALA A 337 18.53 24.06 -23.10
N VAL A 338 18.03 24.12 -21.85
CA VAL A 338 17.99 25.37 -21.06
C VAL A 338 19.39 25.87 -20.72
N ALA A 339 20.32 24.98 -20.33
CA ALA A 339 21.71 25.34 -20.06
C ALA A 339 22.43 25.86 -21.31
N GLN A 340 22.21 25.25 -22.48
CA GLN A 340 22.73 25.75 -23.75
C GLN A 340 22.16 27.15 -24.08
N ALA A 341 20.85 27.34 -23.92
CA ALA A 341 20.18 28.64 -24.13
C ALA A 341 20.58 29.73 -23.12
N GLN A 342 21.16 29.38 -21.97
CA GLN A 342 21.75 30.31 -21.01
C GLN A 342 23.25 30.59 -21.27
N SER A 343 23.86 29.90 -22.25
CA SER A 343 25.28 30.03 -22.62
C SER A 343 25.50 30.70 -23.99
N SER A 344 24.45 31.25 -24.59
CA SER A 344 24.42 31.93 -25.91
C SER A 344 24.02 33.39 -25.78
#